data_AF-A0A529XVT3-F1
#
_entry.id   AF-A0A529XVT3-F1
#
_cell.length_a   1.000
_cell.length_b   1.000
_cell.length_c   1.000
_cell.angle_alpha   90.00
_cell.angle_beta   90.00
_cell.angle_gamma   90.00
#
_symmetry.space_group_name_H-M   'P 1'
#
loop_
_entity.id
_entity.type
_entity.pdbx_description
1 polymer ?
#
loop_
_entity_poly.entity_id
_entity_poly.type
_entity_poly.pdbx_seq_one_letter_code
_entity_poly.pdbx_strand_id
1 'polypeptide(L)'
;MRGQEAREQAGRKALMATLAHAEADEIARLWNESGLPSEAELLRGPETGLVTVRGRIGGGGAPFNVGEATVTRATVRLPSGQVGHSYALGRDKDKARLAAIADALWQ
;
A
#
# COMPACT_ATOMS: atom_id res chain seq x y z
N MET A 1 5.21 -25.83 7.71
CA MET A 1 5.94 -24.68 7.11
C MET A 1 5.12 -23.99 6.03
N ARG A 2 4.90 -24.59 4.84
CA ARG A 2 4.15 -23.97 3.71
C ARG A 2 2.77 -23.37 4.06
N GLY A 3 2.02 -23.97 4.99
CA GLY A 3 0.70 -23.47 5.40
C GLY A 3 0.73 -22.21 6.27
N GLN A 4 1.83 -21.95 6.98
CA GLN A 4 1.98 -20.77 7.83
C GLN A 4 2.40 -19.56 7.01
N GLU A 5 3.41 -19.72 6.14
CA GLU A 5 3.85 -18.70 5.18
C GLU A 5 2.70 -18.20 4.29
N ALA A 6 1.83 -19.10 3.84
CA ALA A 6 0.66 -18.74 3.06
C ALA A 6 -0.36 -17.89 3.85
N ARG A 7 -0.53 -18.18 5.15
CA ARG A 7 -1.41 -17.40 6.04
C ARG A 7 -0.83 -16.02 6.33
N GLU A 8 0.47 -15.93 6.60
CA GLU A 8 1.17 -14.66 6.78
C GLU A 8 1.06 -13.80 5.51
N GLN A 9 1.30 -14.40 4.34
CA GLN A 9 1.17 -13.67 3.08
C GLN A 9 -0.28 -13.22 2.80
N ALA A 10 -1.28 -14.03 3.18
CA ALA A 10 -2.68 -13.63 3.08
C ALA A 10 -3.02 -12.47 4.04
N GLY A 11 -2.52 -12.51 5.29
CA GLY A 11 -2.69 -11.44 6.27
C GLY A 11 -2.09 -10.12 5.80
N ARG A 12 -0.86 -10.15 5.28
CA ARG A 12 -0.20 -8.96 4.71
C ARG A 12 -0.99 -8.38 3.54
N LYS A 13 -1.47 -9.22 2.62
CA LYS A 13 -2.31 -8.78 1.49
C LYS A 13 -3.61 -8.14 1.97
N ALA A 14 -4.24 -8.70 2.99
CA ALA A 14 -5.47 -8.16 3.56
C ALA A 14 -5.23 -6.77 4.17
N LEU A 15 -4.17 -6.59 4.95
CA LEU A 15 -3.76 -5.29 5.49
C LEU A 15 -3.56 -4.25 4.37
N MET A 16 -2.74 -4.60 3.36
CA MET A 16 -2.45 -3.70 2.24
C MET A 16 -3.72 -3.33 1.47
N ALA A 17 -4.63 -4.29 1.26
CA ALA A 17 -5.91 -4.02 0.60
C ALA A 17 -6.78 -3.07 1.42
N THR A 18 -6.90 -3.28 2.73
CA THR A 18 -7.66 -2.39 3.62
C THR A 18 -7.13 -0.96 3.56
N LEU A 19 -5.82 -0.77 3.71
CA LEU A 19 -5.20 0.57 3.68
C LEU A 19 -5.30 1.24 2.30
N ALA A 20 -5.25 0.47 1.22
CA ALA A 20 -5.42 1.01 -0.13
C ALA A 20 -6.84 1.58 -0.35
N HIS A 21 -7.87 0.94 0.22
CA HIS A 21 -9.28 1.35 0.06
C HIS A 21 -9.76 2.35 1.11
N ALA A 22 -9.13 2.42 2.28
CA ALA A 22 -9.54 3.34 3.35
C ALA A 22 -9.33 4.82 2.96
N GLU A 23 -10.15 5.71 3.49
CA GLU A 23 -10.00 7.15 3.27
C GLU A 23 -8.74 7.67 3.96
N ALA A 24 -8.06 8.63 3.33
CA ALA A 24 -6.80 9.16 3.85
C ALA A 24 -6.96 9.80 5.23
N ASP A 25 -8.02 10.60 5.40
CA ASP A 25 -8.34 11.27 6.66
C ASP A 25 -8.65 10.26 7.78
N GLU A 26 -9.29 9.14 7.44
CA GLU A 26 -9.56 8.08 8.41
C GLU A 26 -8.27 7.41 8.87
N ILE A 27 -7.36 7.08 7.95
CA ILE A 27 -6.04 6.54 8.28
C ILE A 27 -5.29 7.52 9.18
N ALA A 28 -5.21 8.80 8.79
CA ALA A 28 -4.47 9.80 9.55
C ALA A 28 -5.03 9.99 10.96
N ARG A 29 -6.36 10.08 11.11
CA ARG A 29 -7.03 10.19 12.40
C ARG A 29 -6.74 8.98 13.28
N LEU A 30 -7.00 7.77 12.80
CA LEU A 30 -6.80 6.54 13.57
C LEU A 30 -5.32 6.34 13.91
N TRP A 31 -4.41 6.75 13.03
CA TRP A 31 -2.98 6.72 13.31
C TRP A 31 -2.63 7.59 14.51
N ASN A 32 -3.10 8.84 14.51
CA ASN A 32 -2.85 9.78 15.60
C ASN A 32 -3.46 9.30 16.92
N GLU A 33 -4.67 8.72 16.88
CA GLU A 33 -5.34 8.16 18.06
C GLU A 33 -4.64 6.90 18.61
N SER A 34 -4.01 6.11 17.74
CA SER A 34 -3.36 4.85 18.13
C SER A 34 -2.05 5.01 18.91
N GLY A 35 -1.38 6.17 18.80
CA GLY A 35 -0.04 6.38 19.33
C GLY A 35 1.05 5.56 18.63
N LEU A 36 0.77 4.98 17.45
CA LEU A 36 1.75 4.24 16.66
C LEU A 36 2.87 5.16 16.17
N PRO A 37 4.12 4.66 16.10
CA PRO A 37 5.23 5.46 15.60
C PRO A 37 5.03 5.82 14.13
N SER A 38 5.37 7.04 13.78
CA SER A 38 5.39 7.52 12.39
C SER A 38 6.82 7.69 11.85
N GLU A 39 7.83 7.42 12.68
CA GLU A 39 9.23 7.55 12.31
C GLU A 39 9.65 6.40 11.41
N ALA A 40 10.09 6.73 10.19
CA ALA A 40 10.64 5.78 9.25
C ALA A 40 11.52 6.51 8.22
N GLU A 41 12.60 5.86 7.81
CA GLU A 41 13.44 6.32 6.70
C GLU A 41 12.71 6.04 5.37
N LEU A 42 12.69 7.03 4.47
CA LEU A 42 12.15 6.85 3.12
C LEU A 42 13.22 6.21 2.22
N LEU A 43 13.00 4.96 1.83
CA LEU A 43 13.86 4.28 0.85
C LEU A 43 13.46 4.59 -0.59
N ARG A 44 12.16 4.85 -0.83
CA ARG A 44 11.60 5.24 -2.13
C ARG A 44 10.28 5.99 -1.94
N GLY A 45 10.08 7.07 -2.69
CA GLY A 45 8.85 7.86 -2.59
C GLY A 45 8.69 8.57 -1.23
N PRO A 46 7.50 9.12 -0.92
CA PRO A 46 6.25 8.96 -1.64
C PRO A 46 6.25 9.67 -3.00
N GLU A 47 6.02 8.91 -4.06
CA GLU A 47 6.01 9.43 -5.43
C GLU A 47 4.73 9.00 -6.17
N THR A 48 4.13 9.96 -6.87
CA THR A 48 2.93 9.75 -7.68
C THR A 48 3.34 9.58 -9.13
N GLY A 49 2.88 8.49 -9.74
CA GLY A 49 3.09 8.21 -11.15
C GLY A 49 1.82 7.66 -11.78
N LEU A 50 1.99 7.01 -12.93
CA LEU A 50 0.92 6.39 -13.69
C LEU A 50 1.13 4.88 -13.79
N VAL A 51 0.04 4.13 -13.77
CA VAL A 51 0.00 2.71 -14.12
C VAL A 51 -0.97 2.49 -15.27
N THR A 52 -0.63 1.62 -16.21
CA THR A 52 -1.53 1.22 -17.28
C THR A 52 -2.61 0.27 -16.75
N VAL A 53 -3.87 0.65 -16.90
CA VAL A 53 -5.02 -0.17 -16.54
C VAL A 53 -5.33 -1.13 -17.67
N ARG A 54 -5.47 -2.42 -17.35
CA ARG A 54 -5.75 -3.48 -18.33
C ARG A 54 -7.14 -4.07 -18.10
N GLY A 55 -7.96 -4.02 -19.14
CA GLY A 55 -9.29 -4.62 -19.19
C GLY A 55 -9.28 -5.95 -19.94
N ARG A 56 -10.43 -6.60 -20.03
CA ARG A 56 -10.65 -7.82 -20.82
C ARG A 56 -11.89 -7.66 -21.69
N ILE A 57 -11.80 -8.01 -22.98
CA ILE A 57 -12.93 -7.91 -23.92
C ILE A 57 -14.13 -8.71 -23.38
N GLY A 58 -15.29 -8.06 -23.21
CA GLY A 58 -16.49 -8.71 -22.67
C GLY A 58 -16.30 -9.33 -21.27
N GLY A 59 -15.34 -8.85 -20.47
CA GLY A 59 -15.05 -9.32 -19.11
C GLY A 59 -14.18 -10.57 -19.02
N GLY A 60 -14.25 -11.48 -20.00
CA GLY A 60 -13.48 -12.75 -20.00
C GLY A 60 -12.44 -12.90 -21.12
N GLY A 61 -12.58 -12.14 -22.20
CA GLY A 61 -11.79 -12.26 -23.43
C GLY A 61 -10.36 -11.72 -23.32
N ALA A 62 -9.73 -11.47 -24.47
CA ALA A 62 -8.34 -11.04 -24.53
C ALA A 62 -8.08 -9.73 -23.74
N PRO A 63 -6.90 -9.59 -23.12
CA PRO A 63 -6.53 -8.35 -22.42
C PRO A 63 -6.29 -7.19 -23.39
N PHE A 64 -6.62 -5.97 -22.96
CA PHE A 64 -6.29 -4.73 -23.69
C PHE A 64 -6.03 -3.58 -22.72
N ASN A 65 -5.30 -2.55 -23.15
CA ASN A 65 -5.03 -1.36 -22.35
C ASN A 65 -6.25 -0.42 -22.40
N VAL A 66 -6.82 -0.09 -21.25
CA VAL A 66 -8.00 0.79 -21.10
C VAL A 66 -7.58 2.25 -20.98
N GLY A 67 -6.39 2.49 -20.44
CA GLY A 67 -5.86 3.83 -20.18
C GLY A 67 -4.87 3.79 -19.03
N GLU A 68 -4.71 4.91 -18.34
CA GLU A 68 -3.80 5.06 -17.20
C GLU A 68 -4.54 5.53 -15.95
N ALA A 69 -4.04 5.13 -14.79
CA ALA A 69 -4.52 5.60 -13.50
C ALA A 69 -3.34 6.15 -12.68
N THR A 70 -3.62 7.15 -11.84
CA THR A 70 -2.61 7.66 -10.90
C THR A 70 -2.42 6.67 -9.77
N VAL A 71 -1.16 6.44 -9.41
CA VAL A 71 -0.76 5.63 -8.26
C VAL A 71 0.31 6.36 -7.50
N THR A 72 0.19 6.37 -6.17
CA THR A 72 1.25 6.83 -5.29
C THR A 72 1.87 5.64 -4.57
N ARG A 73 3.20 5.55 -4.63
CA ARG A 73 3.97 4.48 -4.00
C ARG A 73 4.94 5.03 -2.97
N ALA A 74 5.15 4.28 -1.90
CA ALA A 74 6.17 4.56 -0.90
C ALA A 74 6.82 3.25 -0.41
N THR A 75 8.11 3.32 -0.12
CA THR A 75 8.84 2.29 0.62
C THR A 75 9.57 2.94 1.77
N VAL A 76 9.38 2.39 2.97
CA VAL A 76 9.96 2.91 4.21
C VAL A 76 10.78 1.85 4.92
N ARG A 77 11.69 2.27 5.79
CA ARG A 77 12.38 1.42 6.76
C ARG A 77 12.15 1.96 8.16
N LEU A 78 11.67 1.12 9.07
CA LEU A 78 11.54 1.46 10.49
C LEU A 78 12.91 1.46 11.17
N PRO A 79 13.06 2.17 12.31
CA PRO A 79 14.29 2.09 13.12
C PRO A 79 14.66 0.65 13.53
N SER A 80 13.67 -0.22 13.69
CA SER A 80 13.85 -1.65 13.98
C SER A 80 14.35 -2.48 12.80
N GLY A 81 14.41 -1.90 11.59
CA GLY A 81 14.98 -2.51 10.39
C GLY A 81 13.97 -3.06 9.39
N GLN A 82 12.72 -3.32 9.81
CA GLN A 82 11.64 -3.78 8.95
C GLN A 82 11.39 -2.79 7.80
N VAL A 83 11.14 -3.33 6.60
CA VAL A 83 10.84 -2.57 5.40
C VAL A 83 9.39 -2.78 5.02
N GLY A 84 8.68 -1.69 4.81
CA GLY A 84 7.28 -1.71 4.40
C GLY A 84 7.06 -0.97 3.10
N HIS A 85 5.98 -1.32 2.42
CA HIS A 85 5.65 -0.87 1.07
C HIS A 85 4.19 -0.46 0.96
N SER A 86 3.92 0.48 0.07
CA SER A 86 2.57 0.84 -0.33
C SER A 86 2.47 1.17 -1.81
N TYR A 87 1.31 0.83 -2.38
CA TYR A 87 0.85 1.25 -3.70
C TYR A 87 -0.64 1.54 -3.56
N ALA A 88 -1.03 2.80 -3.70
CA ALA A 88 -2.42 3.21 -3.61
C ALA A 88 -2.82 4.02 -4.85
N LEU A 89 -4.05 3.81 -5.33
CA LEU A 89 -4.61 4.65 -6.38
C LEU A 89 -4.73 6.10 -5.89
N GLY A 90 -4.58 7.03 -6.81
CA GLY A 90 -4.61 8.46 -6.53
C GLY A 90 -3.24 9.04 -6.23
N ARG A 91 -3.26 10.19 -5.55
CA ARG A 91 -2.12 11.12 -5.45
C ARG A 91 -1.73 11.45 -4.01
N ASP A 92 -2.34 10.77 -3.05
CA ASP A 92 -2.13 11.03 -1.63
C ASP A 92 -0.82 10.40 -1.15
N LYS A 93 0.16 11.27 -0.89
CA LYS A 93 1.50 10.90 -0.46
C LYS A 93 1.55 10.50 1.01
N ASP A 94 0.75 11.13 1.84
CA ASP A 94 0.75 10.87 3.28
C ASP A 94 0.04 9.54 3.59
N LYS A 95 -1.09 9.28 2.93
CA LYS A 95 -1.73 7.96 2.93
C LYS A 95 -0.75 6.88 2.47
N ALA A 96 -0.05 7.10 1.37
CA ALA A 96 0.93 6.11 0.88
C ALA A 96 2.06 5.91 1.90
N ARG A 97 2.60 6.98 2.50
CA ARG A 97 3.64 6.87 3.53
C ARG A 97 3.14 6.09 4.75
N LEU A 98 2.00 6.48 5.33
CA LEU A 98 1.42 5.82 6.51
C LEU A 98 1.11 4.35 6.22
N ALA A 99 0.57 4.03 5.04
CA ALA A 99 0.32 2.64 4.64
C ALA A 99 1.62 1.81 4.54
N ALA A 100 2.72 2.41 4.08
CA ALA A 100 4.01 1.73 4.04
C ALA A 100 4.58 1.49 5.45
N ILE A 101 4.39 2.44 6.37
CA ILE A 101 4.76 2.27 7.78
C ILE A 101 3.93 1.18 8.42
N ALA A 102 2.62 1.11 8.14
CA ALA A 102 1.73 0.07 8.64
C ALA A 102 2.16 -1.33 8.18
N ASP A 103 2.50 -1.46 6.90
CA ASP A 103 3.05 -2.72 6.34
C ASP A 103 4.35 -3.12 7.01
N ALA A 104 5.22 -2.16 7.39
CA ALA A 104 6.44 -2.45 8.13
C ALA A 104 6.17 -2.88 9.58
N LEU A 105 5.22 -2.23 10.27
CA LEU A 105 4.87 -2.49 11.67
C LEU A 105 4.14 -3.83 11.85
N TRP A 106 3.45 -4.31 10.82
CA TRP A 106 2.72 -5.58 10.86
C TRP A 106 3.63 -6.81 10.75
N GLN A 107 4.85 -6.66 10.21
CA GLN A 107 5.82 -7.73 9.99
C GLN A 107 6.66 -8.03 11.23
#